data_AF-A0A8T5TVY4-F1
#
_entry.id   AF-A0A8T5TVY4-F1
#
_cell.length_a   1.000
_cell.length_b   1.000
_cell.length_c   1.000
_cell.angle_alpha   90.00
_cell.angle_beta   90.00
_cell.angle_gamma   90.00
#
_symmetry.space_group_name_H-M   'P 1'
#
loop_
_entity.id
_entity.type
_entity.pdbx_description
1 polymer ?
#
loop_
_entity_poly.entity_id
_entity_poly.type
_entity_poly.pdbx_seq_one_letter_code
_entity_poly.pdbx_strand_id
1 'polypeptide(L)'
;MDIKKIFEFKNILFLLLLSIVLNTIVFLLVLRIDSFVHVDLYNYGLIFSNEWAKDYWFFKDLLLTFLSGSIIIGVLSIIPQYDNDKQPTNFSKWTGMLLPLAGIVYETFSIIFMMQTDRIIQNDLYQFGLISDFNWGVEYWNINLANLTLMIIVIVLFIIPLMGTVVNQQNKKTKKATKKKTVKEMK
;
A
#
# COMPACT_ATOMS: atom_id res chain seq x y z
N MET A 1 16.21 20.39 -7.28
CA MET A 1 16.25 19.46 -6.14
C MET A 1 17.17 18.30 -6.51
N ASP A 2 18.15 17.95 -5.66
CA ASP A 2 19.06 16.84 -5.97
C ASP A 2 18.34 15.50 -5.77
N ILE A 3 17.96 14.85 -6.87
CA ILE A 3 17.22 13.59 -6.88
C ILE A 3 17.95 12.50 -6.09
N LYS A 4 19.30 12.57 -5.99
CA LYS A 4 20.08 11.59 -5.23
C LYS A 4 19.75 11.60 -3.75
N LYS A 5 19.36 12.75 -3.19
CA LYS A 5 18.99 12.87 -1.78
C LYS A 5 17.76 12.02 -1.45
N ILE A 6 16.82 11.85 -2.39
CA ILE A 6 15.62 11.03 -2.18
C ILE A 6 15.98 9.57 -1.85
N PHE A 7 17.10 9.08 -2.39
CA PHE A 7 17.56 7.69 -2.22
C PHE A 7 18.49 7.50 -1.02
N GLU A 8 18.69 8.52 -0.19
CA GLU A 8 19.37 8.35 1.09
C GLU A 8 18.54 7.49 2.03
N PHE A 9 19.20 6.59 2.78
CA PHE A 9 18.52 5.64 3.67
C PHE A 9 17.53 6.31 4.63
N LYS A 10 17.87 7.48 5.19
CA LYS A 10 16.97 8.24 6.08
C LYS A 10 15.64 8.59 5.41
N ASN A 11 15.69 8.98 4.14
CA ASN A 11 14.49 9.34 3.38
C ASN A 11 13.70 8.09 2.98
N ILE A 12 14.38 7.02 2.56
CA ILE A 12 13.73 5.72 2.30
C ILE A 12 13.00 5.21 3.55
N LEU A 13 13.66 5.26 4.71
CA LEU A 13 13.08 4.86 6.00
C LEU A 13 11.84 5.70 6.33
N PHE A 14 11.93 7.02 6.18
CA PHE A 14 10.79 7.92 6.40
C PHE A 14 9.61 7.56 5.49
N LEU A 15 9.85 7.28 4.21
CA LEU A 15 8.80 6.92 3.25
C LEU A 15 8.14 5.57 3.58
N LEU A 16 8.92 4.58 4.03
CA LEU A 16 8.37 3.29 4.49
C LEU A 16 7.55 3.43 5.77
N LEU A 17 7.99 4.26 6.72
CA LEU A 17 7.21 4.55 7.93
C LEU A 17 5.91 5.28 7.58
N LEU A 18 5.98 6.24 6.65
CA LEU A 18 4.80 6.94 6.15
C LEU A 18 3.82 5.95 5.50
N SER A 19 4.29 5.02 4.66
CA SER A 19 3.40 4.04 4.03
C SER A 19 2.70 3.14 5.05
N ILE A 20 3.39 2.72 6.11
CA ILE A 20 2.80 1.95 7.23
C ILE A 20 1.69 2.76 7.91
N VAL A 21 1.94 4.03 8.22
CA VAL A 21 0.95 4.91 8.86
C VAL A 21 -0.27 5.10 7.95
N LEU A 22 -0.06 5.38 6.66
CA LEU A 22 -1.16 5.56 5.71
C LEU A 22 -2.00 4.29 5.57
N ASN A 23 -1.39 3.12 5.45
CA ASN A 23 -2.13 1.85 5.41
C ASN A 23 -2.89 1.56 6.71
N THR A 24 -2.35 1.96 7.86
CA THR A 24 -3.07 1.87 9.13
C THR A 24 -4.29 2.77 9.14
N ILE A 25 -4.20 3.98 8.59
CA ILE A 25 -5.35 4.88 8.44
C ILE A 25 -6.39 4.28 7.50
N VAL A 26 -5.98 3.74 6.35
CA VAL A 26 -6.87 3.03 5.42
C VAL A 26 -7.59 1.88 6.12
N PHE A 27 -6.86 1.09 6.93
CA PHE A 27 -7.44 -0.02 7.67
C PHE A 27 -8.57 0.45 8.60
N LEU A 28 -8.35 1.53 9.35
CA LEU A 28 -9.37 2.12 10.23
C LEU A 28 -10.58 2.66 9.44
N LEU A 29 -10.34 3.30 8.29
CA LEU A 29 -11.41 3.80 7.42
C LEU A 29 -12.23 2.66 6.80
N VAL A 30 -11.62 1.53 6.44
CA VAL A 30 -12.35 0.33 6.00
C VAL A 30 -13.23 -0.21 7.12
N LEU A 31 -12.76 -0.24 8.36
CA LEU A 31 -13.60 -0.60 9.51
C LEU A 31 -14.76 0.39 9.72
N ARG A 32 -14.54 1.68 9.46
CA ARG A 32 -15.64 2.67 9.48
C ARG A 32 -16.67 2.39 8.39
N ILE A 33 -16.25 2.01 7.17
CA ILE A 33 -17.17 1.58 6.11
C ILE A 33 -17.96 0.35 6.55
N ASP A 34 -17.32 -0.64 7.17
CA ASP A 34 -18.01 -1.83 7.68
C ASP A 34 -19.10 -1.46 8.70
N SER A 35 -18.78 -0.58 9.64
CA SER A 35 -19.77 -0.03 10.57
C SER A 35 -20.87 0.74 9.85
N PHE A 36 -20.54 1.52 8.83
CA PHE A 36 -21.51 2.30 8.07
C PHE A 36 -22.51 1.40 7.33
N VAL A 37 -22.04 0.32 6.70
CA VAL A 37 -22.89 -0.66 6.01
C VAL A 37 -23.81 -1.39 6.98
N HIS A 38 -23.33 -1.76 8.16
CA HIS A 38 -24.09 -2.58 9.12
C HIS A 38 -24.89 -1.80 10.16
N VAL A 39 -24.76 -0.47 10.20
CA VAL A 39 -25.48 0.36 11.17
C VAL A 39 -26.22 1.47 10.44
N ASP A 40 -25.50 2.28 9.68
CA ASP A 40 -26.03 3.52 9.13
C ASP A 40 -26.99 3.23 7.95
N LEU A 41 -26.63 2.31 7.04
CA LEU A 41 -27.46 1.99 5.86
C LEU A 41 -28.84 1.37 6.18
N TYR A 42 -29.00 0.73 7.35
CA TYR A 42 -30.32 0.23 7.76
C TYR A 42 -31.33 1.35 8.02
N ASN A 43 -30.86 2.54 8.44
CA ASN A 43 -31.73 3.72 8.56
C ASN A 43 -32.20 4.26 7.20
N TYR A 44 -31.54 3.84 6.12
CA TYR A 44 -31.87 4.19 4.73
C TYR A 44 -32.63 3.07 4.00
N GLY A 45 -33.24 2.14 4.75
CA GLY A 45 -34.13 1.12 4.20
C GLY A 45 -33.45 -0.17 3.75
N LEU A 46 -32.13 -0.29 3.93
CA LEU A 46 -31.44 -1.56 3.68
C LEU A 46 -32.11 -2.68 4.51
N ILE A 47 -32.31 -3.84 3.89
CA ILE A 47 -32.81 -5.03 4.56
C ILE A 47 -31.67 -6.05 4.58
N PHE A 48 -31.43 -6.64 5.75
CA PHE A 48 -30.43 -7.69 5.87
C PHE A 48 -30.81 -8.89 4.99
N SER A 49 -29.86 -9.33 4.18
CA SER A 49 -29.94 -10.58 3.43
C SER A 49 -28.58 -11.27 3.47
N ASN A 50 -28.62 -12.59 3.69
CA ASN A 50 -27.41 -13.40 3.67
C ASN A 50 -26.70 -13.40 2.31
N GLU A 51 -27.42 -13.09 1.22
CA GLU A 51 -26.86 -13.07 -0.13
C GLU A 51 -25.80 -11.98 -0.29
N TRP A 52 -26.16 -10.71 -0.09
CA TRP A 52 -25.18 -9.62 -0.18
C TRP A 52 -24.19 -9.62 0.98
N ALA A 53 -24.62 -10.00 2.19
CA ALA A 53 -23.76 -9.93 3.37
C ALA A 53 -22.58 -10.90 3.27
N LYS A 54 -22.81 -12.10 2.71
CA LYS A 54 -21.74 -13.09 2.50
C LYS A 54 -20.70 -12.59 1.51
N ASP A 55 -21.15 -12.06 0.36
CA ASP A 55 -20.25 -11.54 -0.66
C ASP A 55 -19.48 -10.32 -0.16
N TYR A 56 -20.18 -9.43 0.54
CA TYR A 56 -19.59 -8.26 1.19
C TYR A 56 -18.49 -8.64 2.18
N TRP A 57 -18.78 -9.53 3.14
CA TRP A 57 -17.79 -9.96 4.13
C TRP A 57 -16.60 -10.66 3.48
N PHE A 58 -16.84 -11.49 2.47
CA PHE A 58 -15.77 -12.16 1.74
C PHE A 58 -14.79 -11.15 1.12
N PHE A 59 -15.29 -10.14 0.39
CA PHE A 59 -14.41 -9.14 -0.21
C PHE A 59 -13.78 -8.20 0.82
N LYS A 60 -14.50 -7.83 1.88
CA LYS A 60 -13.96 -7.05 3.00
C LYS A 60 -12.81 -7.79 3.69
N ASP A 61 -12.97 -9.07 3.98
CA ASP A 61 -11.97 -9.87 4.69
C ASP A 61 -10.72 -10.06 3.83
N LEU A 62 -10.89 -10.26 2.52
CA LEU A 62 -9.77 -10.26 1.58
C LEU A 62 -9.08 -8.89 1.54
N LEU A 63 -9.83 -7.80 1.42
CA LEU A 63 -9.29 -6.43 1.48
C LEU A 63 -8.45 -6.22 2.75
N LEU A 64 -8.98 -6.53 3.93
CA LEU A 64 -8.27 -6.37 5.19
C LEU A 64 -7.05 -7.29 5.30
N THR A 65 -7.12 -8.50 4.74
CA THR A 65 -6.00 -9.45 4.71
C THR A 65 -4.85 -8.92 3.85
N PHE A 66 -5.14 -8.46 2.63
CA PHE A 66 -4.12 -7.91 1.74
C PHE A 66 -3.56 -6.57 2.24
N LEU A 67 -4.40 -5.72 2.84
CA LEU A 67 -3.95 -4.48 3.45
C LEU A 67 -3.03 -4.73 4.65
N SER A 68 -3.39 -5.69 5.52
CA SER A 68 -2.55 -6.12 6.64
C SER A 68 -1.22 -6.71 6.16
N GLY A 69 -1.26 -7.51 5.09
CA GLY A 69 -0.07 -8.04 4.43
C GLY A 69 0.84 -6.92 3.91
N SER A 70 0.29 -5.88 3.29
CA SER A 70 1.02 -4.70 2.82
C SER A 70 1.74 -3.97 3.98
N ILE A 71 1.07 -3.80 5.13
CA ILE A 71 1.67 -3.24 6.35
C ILE A 71 2.86 -4.08 6.83
N ILE A 72 2.68 -5.40 6.95
CA ILE A 72 3.73 -6.32 7.42
C ILE A 72 4.93 -6.28 6.46
N ILE A 73 4.69 -6.29 5.15
CA ILE A 73 5.75 -6.20 4.15
C ILE A 73 6.47 -4.85 4.24
N GLY A 74 5.75 -3.74 4.50
CA GLY A 74 6.34 -2.44 4.75
C GLY A 74 7.32 -2.45 5.92
N VAL A 75 6.92 -3.06 7.05
CA VAL A 75 7.80 -3.23 8.23
C VAL A 75 9.02 -4.08 7.88
N LEU A 76 8.81 -5.25 7.26
CA LEU A 76 9.90 -6.16 6.90
C LEU A 76 10.88 -5.55 5.89
N SER A 77 10.41 -4.65 5.03
CA SER A 77 11.24 -3.94 4.04
C SER A 77 12.32 -3.06 4.66
N ILE A 78 12.16 -2.63 5.93
CA ILE A 78 13.12 -1.74 6.60
C ILE A 78 14.49 -2.43 6.78
N ILE A 79 14.48 -3.71 7.18
CA ILE A 79 15.70 -4.47 7.51
C ILE A 79 16.66 -4.56 6.31
N PRO A 80 16.26 -5.09 5.14
CA PRO A 80 17.19 -5.21 4.02
C PRO A 80 17.57 -3.87 3.41
N GLN A 81 16.73 -2.83 3.53
CA GLN A 81 17.10 -1.48 3.11
C GLN A 81 18.23 -0.91 3.98
N TYR A 82 18.16 -1.13 5.30
CA TYR A 82 19.23 -0.79 6.23
C TYR A 82 20.51 -1.56 5.91
N ASP A 83 20.42 -2.87 5.73
CA ASP A 83 21.58 -3.71 5.42
C ASP A 83 22.21 -3.33 4.08
N ASN A 84 21.42 -3.00 3.06
CA ASN A 84 21.94 -2.61 1.75
C ASN A 84 22.69 -1.26 1.78
N ASP A 85 22.26 -0.34 2.65
CA ASP A 85 22.98 0.92 2.90
C ASP A 85 24.37 0.63 3.50
N LYS A 86 24.40 -0.10 4.63
CA LYS A 86 25.62 -0.40 5.41
C LYS A 86 26.56 -1.38 4.70
N GLN A 87 26.07 -2.56 4.35
CA GLN A 87 26.84 -3.69 3.80
C GLN A 87 26.05 -4.39 2.69
N PRO A 88 26.20 -3.97 1.42
CA PRO A 88 25.40 -4.48 0.31
C PRO A 88 25.80 -5.91 -0.07
N THR A 89 25.13 -6.89 0.51
CA THR A 89 25.23 -8.30 0.12
C THR A 89 24.33 -8.57 -1.09
N ASN A 90 24.46 -9.74 -1.73
CA ASN A 90 23.53 -10.10 -2.81
C ASN A 90 22.12 -10.38 -2.25
N PHE A 91 22.03 -10.89 -1.02
CA PHE A 91 20.76 -11.13 -0.34
C PHE A 91 20.03 -9.83 -0.04
N SER A 92 20.66 -8.84 0.63
CA SER A 92 20.02 -7.57 0.98
C SER A 92 19.58 -6.76 -0.24
N LYS A 93 20.27 -6.90 -1.37
CA LYS A 93 19.83 -6.33 -2.66
C LYS A 93 18.54 -6.96 -3.17
N TRP A 94 18.51 -8.29 -3.19
CA TRP A 94 17.36 -9.04 -3.70
C TRP A 94 16.14 -8.80 -2.82
N THR A 95 16.28 -8.90 -1.50
CA THR A 95 15.18 -8.67 -0.56
C THR A 95 14.77 -7.21 -0.50
N GLY A 96 15.71 -6.27 -0.61
CA GLY A 96 15.42 -4.83 -0.71
C GLY A 96 14.60 -4.46 -1.96
N MET A 97 14.64 -5.27 -3.02
CA MET A 97 13.78 -5.10 -4.20
C MET A 97 12.47 -5.90 -4.09
N LEU A 98 12.55 -7.17 -3.69
CA LEU A 98 11.40 -8.06 -3.67
C LEU A 98 10.35 -7.65 -2.64
N LEU A 99 10.74 -7.15 -1.46
CA LEU A 99 9.76 -6.79 -0.44
C LEU A 99 8.92 -5.57 -0.84
N PRO A 100 9.49 -4.42 -1.27
CA PRO A 100 8.65 -3.32 -1.77
C PRO A 100 7.78 -3.71 -2.97
N LEU A 101 8.29 -4.58 -3.86
CA LEU A 101 7.50 -5.10 -4.97
C LEU A 101 6.31 -5.94 -4.49
N ALA A 102 6.53 -6.83 -3.51
CA ALA A 102 5.45 -7.58 -2.89
C ALA A 102 4.44 -6.63 -2.20
N GLY A 103 4.91 -5.55 -1.56
CA GLY A 103 4.05 -4.51 -1.00
C GLY A 103 3.11 -3.89 -2.05
N ILE A 104 3.65 -3.53 -3.22
CA ILE A 104 2.85 -3.03 -4.36
C ILE A 104 1.80 -4.04 -4.80
N VAL A 105 2.16 -5.33 -4.90
CA VAL A 105 1.23 -6.39 -5.31
C VAL A 105 0.10 -6.54 -4.30
N TYR A 106 0.42 -6.60 -3.00
CA TYR A 106 -0.58 -6.67 -1.93
C TYR A 106 -1.50 -5.45 -1.95
N GLU A 107 -0.94 -4.25 -2.08
CA GLU A 107 -1.72 -3.01 -2.17
C GLU A 107 -2.64 -2.98 -3.39
N THR A 108 -2.17 -3.49 -4.53
CA THR A 108 -2.99 -3.58 -5.75
C THR A 108 -4.17 -4.53 -5.56
N PHE A 109 -3.95 -5.69 -4.93
CA PHE A 109 -5.05 -6.59 -4.59
C PHE A 109 -6.04 -5.95 -3.61
N SER A 110 -5.56 -5.21 -2.61
CA SER A 110 -6.42 -4.44 -1.72
C SER A 110 -7.30 -3.48 -2.51
N ILE A 111 -6.76 -2.72 -3.48
CA ILE A 111 -7.56 -1.81 -4.32
C ILE A 111 -8.63 -2.58 -5.09
N ILE A 112 -8.29 -3.73 -5.68
CA ILE A 112 -9.26 -4.57 -6.41
C ILE A 112 -10.41 -5.00 -5.49
N PHE A 113 -10.12 -5.48 -4.28
CA PHE A 113 -11.16 -5.90 -3.33
C PHE A 113 -11.95 -4.73 -2.74
N MET A 114 -11.33 -3.54 -2.62
CA MET A 114 -12.04 -2.30 -2.29
C MET A 114 -13.07 -1.96 -3.37
N MET A 115 -12.70 -2.07 -4.65
CA MET A 115 -13.63 -1.84 -5.77
C MET A 115 -14.77 -2.86 -5.80
N GLN A 116 -14.54 -4.12 -5.43
CA GLN A 116 -15.62 -5.11 -5.31
C GLN A 116 -16.57 -4.77 -4.17
N THR A 117 -16.03 -4.38 -3.01
CA THR A 117 -16.82 -3.91 -1.86
C THR A 117 -17.66 -2.69 -2.23
N ASP A 118 -17.07 -1.72 -2.94
CA ASP A 118 -17.76 -0.52 -3.44
C ASP A 118 -18.87 -0.87 -4.43
N ARG A 119 -18.61 -1.80 -5.36
CA ARG A 119 -19.63 -2.27 -6.30
C ARG A 119 -20.86 -2.83 -5.59
N ILE A 120 -20.66 -3.62 -4.52
CA ILE A 120 -21.77 -4.17 -3.73
C ILE A 120 -22.57 -3.04 -3.10
N ILE A 121 -21.90 -2.12 -2.40
CA ILE A 121 -22.56 -1.00 -1.70
C ILE A 121 -23.33 -0.11 -2.69
N GLN A 122 -22.72 0.22 -3.83
CA GLN A 122 -23.25 1.18 -4.79
C GLN A 122 -24.23 0.59 -5.80
N ASN A 123 -24.26 -0.72 -6.02
CA ASN A 123 -25.15 -1.30 -7.04
C ASN A 123 -26.05 -2.38 -6.46
N ASP A 124 -25.48 -3.32 -5.73
CA ASP A 124 -26.19 -4.54 -5.35
C ASP A 124 -27.17 -4.26 -4.19
N LEU A 125 -26.81 -3.40 -3.23
CA LEU A 125 -27.65 -3.10 -2.06
C LEU A 125 -29.01 -2.47 -2.39
N TYR A 126 -29.16 -1.80 -3.54
CA TYR A 126 -30.47 -1.28 -3.99
C TYR A 126 -31.51 -2.38 -4.21
N GLN A 127 -31.07 -3.57 -4.62
CA GLN A 127 -31.96 -4.72 -4.79
C GLN A 127 -32.47 -5.26 -3.43
N PHE A 128 -31.81 -4.90 -2.34
CA PHE A 128 -32.13 -5.30 -0.98
C PHE A 128 -32.79 -4.18 -0.17
N GLY A 129 -33.46 -3.24 -0.84
CA GLY A 129 -34.29 -2.22 -0.20
C GLY A 129 -33.58 -0.93 0.16
N LEU A 130 -32.26 -0.81 -0.05
CA LEU A 130 -31.55 0.45 0.15
C LEU A 130 -32.20 1.55 -0.72
N ILE A 131 -32.56 2.66 -0.10
CA ILE A 131 -33.15 3.80 -0.79
C ILE A 131 -32.00 4.72 -1.26
N SER A 132 -32.07 5.16 -2.51
CA SER A 132 -31.15 6.18 -3.03
C SER A 132 -31.37 7.49 -2.27
N ASP A 133 -30.40 7.85 -1.45
CA ASP A 133 -30.40 9.09 -0.68
C ASP A 133 -29.02 9.75 -0.76
N PHE A 134 -29.03 11.06 -0.94
CA PHE A 134 -27.81 11.83 -1.18
C PHE A 134 -26.90 11.89 0.05
N ASN A 135 -27.47 11.84 1.27
CA ASN A 135 -26.70 12.04 2.49
C ASN A 135 -25.75 10.87 2.76
N TRP A 136 -26.26 9.63 2.71
CA TRP A 136 -25.41 8.46 2.90
C TRP A 136 -24.43 8.31 1.74
N GLY A 137 -24.84 8.64 0.51
CA GLY A 137 -23.98 8.59 -0.67
C GLY A 137 -22.75 9.46 -0.52
N VAL A 138 -22.93 10.71 -0.08
CA VAL A 138 -21.82 11.65 0.14
C VAL A 138 -20.89 11.19 1.28
N GLU A 139 -21.43 10.75 2.41
CA GLU A 139 -20.60 10.25 3.52
C GLU A 139 -19.75 9.06 3.08
N TYR A 140 -20.38 8.08 2.42
CA TYR A 140 -19.72 6.91 1.91
C TYR A 140 -18.64 7.24 0.87
N TRP A 141 -18.98 8.04 -0.15
CA TRP A 141 -18.04 8.38 -1.22
C TRP A 141 -16.81 9.11 -0.71
N ASN A 142 -16.96 9.99 0.28
CA ASN A 142 -15.82 10.70 0.86
C ASN A 142 -14.85 9.72 1.56
N ILE A 143 -15.37 8.74 2.31
CA ILE A 143 -14.55 7.73 2.97
C ILE A 143 -13.91 6.79 1.94
N ASN A 144 -14.66 6.33 0.94
CA ASN A 144 -14.15 5.45 -0.10
C ASN A 144 -13.07 6.14 -0.97
N LEU A 145 -13.30 7.38 -1.38
CA LEU A 145 -12.33 8.17 -2.14
C LEU A 145 -11.05 8.43 -1.34
N ALA A 146 -11.17 8.72 -0.05
CA ALA A 146 -10.01 8.86 0.84
C ALA A 146 -9.21 7.56 0.89
N ASN A 147 -9.86 6.41 1.07
CA ASN A 147 -9.21 5.10 1.04
C ASN A 147 -8.45 4.87 -0.27
N LEU A 148 -9.11 4.97 -1.41
CA LEU A 148 -8.49 4.74 -2.71
C LEU A 148 -7.30 5.68 -2.96
N THR A 149 -7.45 6.96 -2.61
CA THR A 149 -6.38 7.95 -2.76
C THR A 149 -5.15 7.58 -1.92
N LEU A 150 -5.36 7.21 -0.66
CA LEU A 150 -4.28 6.82 0.24
C LEU A 150 -3.57 5.54 -0.23
N MET A 151 -4.32 4.54 -0.70
CA MET A 151 -3.76 3.29 -1.23
C MET A 151 -2.89 3.54 -2.48
N ILE A 152 -3.33 4.43 -3.39
CA ILE A 152 -2.55 4.84 -4.56
C ILE A 152 -1.25 5.56 -4.12
N ILE A 153 -1.33 6.44 -3.12
CA ILE A 153 -0.14 7.10 -2.56
C ILE A 153 0.82 6.06 -2.00
N VAL A 154 0.33 5.06 -1.29
CA VAL A 154 1.16 3.97 -0.73
C VAL A 154 1.88 3.19 -1.82
N ILE A 155 1.22 2.88 -2.95
CA ILE A 155 1.89 2.27 -4.11
C ILE A 155 3.06 3.15 -4.56
N VAL A 156 2.85 4.45 -4.73
CA VAL A 156 3.91 5.39 -5.13
C VAL A 156 5.06 5.40 -4.12
N LEU A 157 4.75 5.37 -2.82
CA LEU A 157 5.75 5.32 -1.75
C LEU A 157 6.61 4.05 -1.81
N PHE A 158 6.07 2.90 -2.23
CA PHE A 158 6.83 1.66 -2.40
C PHE A 158 7.73 1.64 -3.65
N ILE A 159 7.44 2.44 -4.68
CA ILE A 159 8.29 2.53 -5.88
C ILE A 159 9.65 3.16 -5.54
N ILE A 160 9.70 4.10 -4.60
CA ILE A 160 10.94 4.80 -4.22
C ILE A 160 12.01 3.85 -3.62
N PRO A 161 11.74 3.03 -2.59
CA PRO A 161 12.71 2.05 -2.08
C PRO A 161 13.14 1.02 -3.12
N LEU A 162 12.22 0.61 -4.01
CA LEU A 162 12.53 -0.27 -5.14
C LEU A 162 13.59 0.37 -6.05
N MET A 163 13.38 1.62 -6.48
CA MET A 163 14.33 2.37 -7.30
C MET A 163 15.63 2.67 -6.56
N GLY A 164 15.55 3.04 -5.27
CA GLY A 164 16.73 3.35 -4.43
C GLY A 164 17.69 2.17 -4.34
N THR A 165 17.16 0.95 -4.28
CA THR A 165 17.97 -0.27 -4.28
C THR A 165 18.76 -0.42 -5.59
N VAL A 166 18.14 -0.14 -6.74
CA VAL A 166 18.78 -0.20 -8.07
C VAL A 166 19.83 0.90 -8.24
N VAL A 167 19.51 2.14 -7.85
CA VAL A 167 20.43 3.29 -7.97
C VAL A 167 21.67 3.10 -7.11
N ASN A 168 21.51 2.63 -5.87
CA ASN A 168 22.63 2.37 -4.96
C ASN A 168 23.57 1.28 -5.49
N GLN A 169 23.05 0.31 -6.24
CA GLN A 169 23.89 -0.70 -6.90
C GLN A 169 24.76 -0.11 -8.01
N GLN A 170 24.20 0.77 -8.85
CA GLN A 170 24.94 1.40 -9.95
C GLN A 170 26.09 2.25 -9.42
N ASN A 171 25.82 3.11 -8.43
CA ASN A 171 26.82 4.00 -7.83
C ASN A 171 28.02 3.24 -7.23
N LYS A 172 27.78 2.10 -6.56
CA LYS A 172 28.85 1.28 -5.96
C LYS A 172 29.69 0.56 -7.03
N LYS A 173 29.10 0.13 -8.16
CA LYS A 173 29.85 -0.45 -9.29
C LYS A 173 30.81 0.59 -9.89
N THR A 174 30.35 1.82 -10.11
CA THR A 174 31.16 2.92 -10.67
C THR A 174 32.35 3.25 -9.75
N LYS A 175 32.13 3.41 -8.43
CA LYS A 175 33.21 3.69 -7.47
C LYS A 175 34.29 2.59 -7.45
N LYS A 176 33.90 1.31 -7.55
CA LYS A 176 34.86 0.19 -7.62
C LYS A 176 35.68 0.21 -8.91
N ALA A 177 35.08 0.57 -10.05
CA ALA A 177 35.79 0.69 -11.32
C ALA A 177 36.82 1.82 -11.30
N THR A 178 36.43 3.00 -10.79
CA THR A 178 37.36 4.14 -10.66
C THR A 178 38.54 3.83 -9.75
N LYS A 179 38.29 3.19 -8.59
CA LYS A 179 39.37 2.78 -7.66
C LYS A 179 40.33 1.77 -8.27
N LYS A 180 39.85 0.83 -9.08
CA LYS A 180 40.73 -0.13 -9.79
C LYS A 180 41.60 0.56 -10.84
N LYS A 181 41.04 1.56 -11.55
CA LYS A 181 41.78 2.31 -12.58
C LYS A 181 42.92 3.11 -11.96
N THR A 182 42.67 3.85 -10.88
CA THR A 182 43.71 4.64 -10.20
C THR A 182 44.83 3.77 -9.60
N VAL A 183 44.52 2.60 -9.06
CA VAL A 183 45.56 1.66 -8.56
C VAL A 183 46.41 1.09 -9.70
N LYS A 184 45.86 0.93 -10.91
CA LYS A 184 46.61 0.46 -12.07
C LYS A 184 47.54 1.54 -12.64
N GLU A 185 47.16 2.81 -12.58
CA GLU A 185 47.96 3.95 -13.04
C GLU A 185 49.14 4.28 -12.09
N MET A 186 49.14 3.78 -10.85
CA MET A 186 50.22 3.98 -9.88
C MET A 186 51.29 2.86 -9.90
N LYS A 187 51.14 1.84 -10.76
CA LYS A 187 52.08 0.72 -10.91
C LYS A 187 52.80 0.83 -12.24
#